data_AF-A0A9P6DPL6-F1
#
_entry.id   AF-A0A9P6DPL6-F1
#
_cell.length_a   1.000
_cell.length_b   1.000
_cell.length_c   1.000
_cell.angle_alpha   90.00
_cell.angle_beta   90.00
_cell.angle_gamma   90.00
#
_symmetry.space_group_name_H-M   'P 1'
#
loop_
_entity.id
_entity.type
_entity.pdbx_description
1 polymer ?
#
loop_
_entity_poly.entity_id
_entity_poly.type
_entity_poly.pdbx_seq_one_letter_code
_entity_poly.pdbx_strand_id
1 'polypeptide(L)'
;QGRYLTSNDPRGYIPVWEYPVGDQWIMMDTDDGYVLWTAIWKALGNAKADIVKMLDTMPEISPHIRRVRGGYLKIQGTWMKHEIALDLARRVSYSIREDLIPIFGWVLSVHQKPEHSRRSVAFQSIIPRNVPEAR
;
A
#
# COMPACT_ATOMS: atom_id res chain seq x y z
N GLN A 1 2.58 -4.84 18.93
CA GLN A 1 2.49 -3.37 18.81
C GLN A 1 3.87 -2.80 19.08
N GLY A 2 4.42 -2.02 18.14
CA GLY A 2 5.75 -1.42 18.23
C GLY A 2 5.68 0.10 18.15
N ARG A 3 6.74 0.80 18.58
CA ARG A 3 6.87 2.25 18.43
C ARG A 3 8.21 2.54 17.78
N TYR A 4 8.19 3.03 16.55
CA TYR A 4 9.39 3.22 15.74
C TYR A 4 9.76 4.70 15.70
N LEU A 5 10.96 5.03 16.15
CA LEU A 5 11.49 6.39 16.11
C LEU A 5 11.73 6.83 14.67
N THR A 6 11.33 8.05 14.33
CA THR A 6 11.58 8.64 13.02
C THR A 6 11.53 10.16 13.09
N SER A 7 12.46 10.83 12.41
CA SER A 7 12.44 12.29 12.23
C SER A 7 11.50 12.74 11.10
N ASN A 8 10.91 11.80 10.36
CA ASN A 8 10.04 12.10 9.20
C ASN A 8 8.57 12.27 9.59
N ASP A 9 8.25 12.07 10.87
CA ASP A 9 6.91 12.29 11.42
C ASP A 9 6.99 13.38 12.50
N PRO A 10 6.08 14.37 12.54
CA PRO A 10 6.10 15.44 13.53
C PRO A 10 6.07 14.95 14.98
N ARG A 11 5.53 13.74 15.24
CA ARG A 11 5.51 13.13 16.57
C ARG A 11 6.89 12.64 17.02
N GLY A 12 7.85 12.48 16.10
CA GLY A 12 9.16 11.86 16.35
C GLY A 12 9.11 10.32 16.40
N TYR A 13 7.93 9.73 16.21
CA TYR A 13 7.72 8.29 16.19
C TYR A 13 6.46 7.92 15.40
N ILE A 14 6.35 6.66 15.02
CA ILE A 14 5.15 6.05 14.47
C ILE A 14 4.81 4.82 15.33
N PRO A 15 3.67 4.79 16.03
CA PRO A 15 3.20 3.62 16.73
C PRO A 15 2.51 2.69 15.74
N VAL A 16 2.89 1.42 15.73
CA VAL A 16 2.53 0.47 14.68
C VAL A 16 1.86 -0.77 15.26
N TRP A 17 0.71 -1.11 14.67
CA TRP A 17 0.17 -2.44 14.68
C TRP A 17 0.62 -3.15 13.39
N GLU A 18 1.20 -4.35 13.51
CA GLU A 18 1.84 -5.05 12.40
C GLU A 18 1.66 -6.56 12.47
N TYR A 19 1.68 -7.19 11.29
CA TYR A 19 1.62 -8.63 11.12
C TYR A 19 2.26 -9.06 9.79
N PRO A 20 2.76 -10.30 9.67
CA PRO A 20 3.39 -10.78 8.46
C PRO A 20 2.36 -11.24 7.40
N VAL A 21 2.65 -10.94 6.14
CA VAL A 21 2.00 -11.51 4.94
C VAL A 21 3.09 -11.82 3.93
N GLY A 22 3.41 -13.11 3.78
CA GLY A 22 4.63 -13.54 3.07
C GLY A 22 5.89 -12.91 3.68
N ASP A 23 6.78 -12.38 2.83
CA ASP A 23 8.01 -11.69 3.27
C ASP A 23 7.80 -10.19 3.60
N GLN A 24 6.55 -9.75 3.71
CA GLN A 24 6.22 -8.35 3.99
C GLN A 24 5.54 -8.19 5.35
N TRP A 25 5.86 -7.09 6.01
CA TRP A 25 5.20 -6.68 7.25
C TRP A 25 4.14 -5.65 6.93
N ILE A 26 2.88 -6.05 7.01
CA ILE A 26 1.77 -5.12 6.86
C ILE A 26 1.66 -4.31 8.14
N MET A 27 1.51 -3.00 8.01
CA MET A 27 1.55 -2.06 9.12
C MET A 27 0.42 -1.05 9.04
N MET A 28 -0.11 -0.70 10.20
CA MET A 28 -1.00 0.43 10.39
C MET A 28 -0.50 1.28 11.56
N ASP A 29 -0.50 2.58 11.36
CA ASP A 29 -0.27 3.57 12.40
C ASP A 29 -1.48 3.56 13.33
N THR A 30 -1.25 3.31 14.61
CA THR A 30 -2.36 3.15 15.57
C THR A 30 -2.97 4.46 16.02
N ASP A 31 -2.33 5.61 15.77
CA ASP A 31 -2.87 6.91 16.18
C ASP A 31 -3.74 7.54 15.09
N ASP A 32 -3.31 7.46 13.82
CA ASP A 32 -3.93 8.17 12.69
C ASP A 32 -4.51 7.24 11.60
N GLY A 33 -4.34 5.92 11.75
CA GLY A 33 -4.88 4.92 10.85
C GLY A 33 -4.19 4.83 9.48
N TYR A 34 -3.05 5.51 9.28
CA TYR A 34 -2.31 5.37 8.03
C TYR A 34 -1.78 3.94 7.87
N VAL A 35 -1.89 3.41 6.66
CA VAL A 35 -1.45 2.06 6.29
C VAL A 35 -0.17 2.14 5.48
N LEU A 36 0.81 1.29 5.77
CA LEU A 36 2.04 1.18 4.96
C LEU A 36 1.73 0.49 3.62
N TRP A 37 1.27 1.28 2.65
CA TRP A 37 0.89 0.81 1.31
C TRP A 37 2.03 0.08 0.60
N THR A 38 3.27 0.53 0.78
CA THR A 38 4.44 -0.14 0.17
C THR A 38 4.56 -1.61 0.57
N ALA A 39 4.18 -1.99 1.80
CA ALA A 39 4.24 -3.38 2.23
C ALA A 39 3.17 -4.23 1.51
N ILE A 40 1.93 -3.72 1.43
CA ILE A 40 0.85 -4.38 0.67
C ILE A 40 1.25 -4.54 -0.81
N TRP A 41 1.80 -3.49 -1.40
CA TRP A 41 2.24 -3.49 -2.80
C TRP A 41 3.30 -4.56 -3.08
N LYS A 42 4.27 -4.72 -2.17
CA LYS A 42 5.29 -5.76 -2.26
C LYS A 42 4.73 -7.16 -1.99
N ALA A 43 3.74 -7.30 -1.11
CA ALA A 43 3.08 -8.58 -0.83
C ALA A 43 2.31 -9.10 -2.06
N LEU A 44 1.87 -8.20 -2.94
CA LEU A 44 1.31 -8.53 -4.26
C LEU A 44 2.37 -8.95 -5.30
N GLY A 45 3.66 -8.92 -4.95
CA GLY A 45 4.76 -9.24 -5.85
C GLY A 45 5.20 -8.08 -6.76
N ASN A 46 4.72 -6.86 -6.52
CA ASN A 46 5.06 -5.70 -7.34
C ASN A 46 6.35 -5.01 -6.85
N ALA A 47 7.06 -4.35 -7.77
CA ALA A 47 8.25 -3.59 -7.42
C ALA A 47 7.87 -2.26 -6.74
N LYS A 48 8.67 -1.83 -5.75
CA LYS A 48 8.48 -0.53 -5.07
C LYS A 48 8.47 0.66 -6.04
N ALA A 49 9.26 0.59 -7.12
CA ALA A 49 9.35 1.64 -8.13
C ALA A 49 8.01 1.91 -8.84
N ASP A 50 7.15 0.90 -8.95
CA ASP A 50 5.86 1.01 -9.63
C ASP A 50 4.83 1.82 -8.83
N ILE A 51 5.04 1.99 -7.52
CA ILE A 51 4.21 2.86 -6.69
C ILE A 51 4.30 4.30 -7.19
N VAL A 52 5.48 4.78 -7.59
CA VAL A 52 5.65 6.15 -8.08
C VAL A 52 4.82 6.36 -9.33
N LYS A 53 4.93 5.45 -10.30
CA LYS A 53 4.16 5.48 -11.55
C LYS A 53 2.65 5.47 -11.32
N MET A 54 2.20 4.66 -10.36
CA MET A 54 0.79 4.61 -9.98
C MET A 54 0.30 5.91 -9.35
N LEU A 55 1.13 6.54 -8.51
CA LEU A 55 0.77 7.82 -7.89
C LEU A 55 0.77 8.98 -8.89
N ASP A 56 1.63 8.92 -9.91
CA ASP A 56 1.66 9.92 -10.97
C ASP A 56 0.38 9.92 -11.83
N THR A 57 -0.35 8.79 -11.88
CA THR A 57 -1.64 8.71 -12.58
C THR A 57 -2.83 9.10 -11.71
N MET A 58 -2.62 9.31 -10.41
CA MET A 58 -3.64 9.63 -9.41
C MET A 58 -3.22 10.83 -8.54
N PRO A 59 -3.04 12.03 -9.13
CA PRO A 59 -2.54 13.20 -8.42
C PRO A 59 -3.42 13.60 -7.21
N GLU A 60 -4.72 13.30 -7.26
CA GLU A 60 -5.69 13.52 -6.19
C GLU A 60 -5.38 12.75 -4.90
N ILE A 61 -4.62 11.66 -5.00
CA ILE A 61 -4.21 10.84 -3.84
C ILE A 61 -3.02 11.46 -3.10
N SER A 62 -2.22 12.31 -3.77
CA SER A 62 -0.98 12.88 -3.21
C SER A 62 -1.14 13.57 -1.85
N PRO A 63 -2.21 14.35 -1.58
CA PRO A 63 -2.43 14.98 -0.28
C PRO A 63 -2.72 13.98 0.86
N HIS A 64 -3.09 12.74 0.53
CA HIS A 64 -3.46 11.70 1.49
C HIS A 64 -2.31 10.73 1.81
N ILE A 65 -1.10 11.08 1.37
CA ILE A 65 0.11 10.26 1.50
C ILE A 65 1.11 10.90 2.47
N ARG A 66 1.70 10.06 3.32
CA ARG A 66 2.92 10.36 4.07
C ARG A 66 4.08 9.50 3.54
N ARG A 67 5.20 10.11 3.17
CA ARG A 67 6.41 9.38 2.73
C ARG A 67 7.41 9.34 3.88
N VAL A 68 7.66 8.16 4.43
CA VAL A 68 8.66 7.95 5.48
C VAL A 68 9.97 7.48 4.83
N ARG A 69 11.05 8.25 5.01
CA ARG A 69 12.38 8.00 4.42
C ARG A 69 13.47 8.05 5.49
N GLY A 70 14.50 7.23 5.38
CA GLY A 70 15.55 7.18 6.41
C GLY A 70 15.06 6.63 7.74
N GLY A 71 15.97 6.44 8.70
CA GLY A 71 15.66 5.76 9.96
C GLY A 71 15.41 4.26 9.78
N TYR A 72 14.57 3.67 10.63
CA TYR A 72 14.35 2.22 10.67
C TYR A 72 13.70 1.69 9.38
N LEU A 73 14.38 0.76 8.70
CA LEU A 73 14.02 0.29 7.36
C LEU A 73 12.60 -0.28 7.25
N LYS A 74 12.12 -0.95 8.30
CA LYS A 74 10.83 -1.66 8.29
C LYS A 74 9.63 -0.72 8.08
N ILE A 75 9.70 0.53 8.56
CA ILE A 75 8.62 1.53 8.46
C ILE A 75 8.74 2.46 7.25
N GLN A 76 9.78 2.30 6.43
CA GLN A 76 10.00 3.17 5.29
C GLN A 76 9.05 2.85 4.13
N GLY A 77 8.57 3.90 3.47
CA GLY A 77 7.71 3.75 2.30
C GLY A 77 6.61 4.80 2.22
N THR A 78 5.64 4.51 1.36
CA THR A 78 4.42 5.28 1.18
C THR A 78 3.39 4.79 2.18
N TRP A 79 2.99 5.67 3.10
CA TRP A 79 1.88 5.49 4.01
C TRP A 79 0.66 6.22 3.44
N MET A 80 -0.51 5.59 3.47
CA MET A 80 -1.76 6.13 2.93
C MET A 80 -2.85 6.15 4.00
N LYS A 81 -3.71 7.16 3.99
CA LYS A 81 -4.94 7.15 4.81
C LYS A 81 -5.73 5.85 4.57
N HIS A 82 -6.31 5.31 5.63
CA HIS A 82 -7.05 4.03 5.61
C HIS A 82 -8.06 3.94 4.46
N GLU A 83 -8.92 4.95 4.31
CA GLU A 83 -9.97 4.98 3.29
C GLU A 83 -9.42 4.90 1.86
N ILE A 84 -8.33 5.63 1.60
CA ILE A 84 -7.66 5.64 0.29
C ILE A 84 -6.96 4.30 0.03
N ALA A 85 -6.31 3.74 1.06
CA ALA A 85 -5.67 2.43 0.97
C ALA A 85 -6.71 1.33 0.72
N LEU A 86 -7.89 1.41 1.34
CA LEU A 86 -9.00 0.49 1.13
C LEU A 86 -9.53 0.56 -0.31
N ASP A 87 -9.76 1.76 -0.83
CA ASP A 87 -10.27 1.93 -2.20
C ASP A 87 -9.28 1.42 -3.25
N LEU A 88 -7.99 1.63 -3.03
CA LEU A 88 -6.96 1.02 -3.87
C LEU A 88 -6.91 -0.51 -3.68
N ALA A 89 -6.98 -1.01 -2.45
CA ALA A 89 -6.92 -2.44 -2.16
C ALA A 89 -8.05 -3.22 -2.84
N ARG A 90 -9.27 -2.67 -2.88
CA ARG A 90 -10.41 -3.24 -3.62
C ARG A 90 -10.10 -3.50 -5.09
N ARG A 91 -9.30 -2.62 -5.72
CA ARG A 91 -8.95 -2.69 -7.14
C ARG A 91 -7.81 -3.66 -7.44
N VAL A 92 -6.80 -3.72 -6.56
CA VAL A 92 -5.53 -4.38 -6.88
C VAL A 92 -5.17 -5.56 -5.98
N SER A 93 -5.81 -5.70 -4.82
CA SER A 93 -5.37 -6.63 -3.76
C SER A 93 -6.21 -7.91 -3.65
N TYR A 94 -6.98 -8.26 -4.68
CA TYR A 94 -7.88 -9.41 -4.64
C TYR A 94 -7.16 -10.72 -4.25
N SER A 95 -5.91 -10.92 -4.67
CA SER A 95 -5.14 -12.14 -4.40
C SER A 95 -4.73 -12.33 -2.94
N ILE A 96 -4.64 -11.25 -2.16
CA ILE A 96 -4.26 -11.27 -0.73
C ILE A 96 -5.37 -10.67 0.16
N ARG A 97 -6.60 -10.53 -0.37
CA ARG A 97 -7.67 -9.78 0.31
C ARG A 97 -8.04 -10.34 1.68
N GLU A 98 -7.96 -11.66 1.85
CA GLU A 98 -8.25 -12.32 3.14
C GLU A 98 -7.13 -12.02 4.14
N ASP A 99 -5.87 -11.96 3.68
CA ASP A 99 -4.72 -11.58 4.51
C ASP A 99 -4.80 -10.11 4.97
N LEU A 100 -5.58 -9.28 4.27
CA LEU A 100 -5.75 -7.86 4.58
C LEU A 100 -6.98 -7.56 5.45
N ILE A 101 -7.78 -8.58 5.83
CA ILE A 101 -8.91 -8.43 6.77
C ILE A 101 -8.50 -7.74 8.08
N PRO A 102 -7.33 -8.01 8.69
CA PRO A 102 -6.99 -7.35 9.95
C PRO A 102 -6.81 -5.82 9.86
N ILE A 103 -6.54 -5.28 8.66
CA ILE A 103 -6.42 -3.83 8.42
C ILE A 103 -7.75 -3.23 7.97
N PHE A 104 -8.41 -3.90 7.01
CA PHE A 104 -9.56 -3.33 6.31
C PHE A 104 -10.90 -3.90 6.76
N GLY A 105 -10.90 -4.97 7.54
CA GLY A 105 -12.09 -5.73 7.92
C GLY A 105 -12.65 -6.55 6.75
N TRP A 106 -13.78 -7.20 7.02
CA TRP A 106 -14.49 -8.06 6.06
C TRP A 106 -14.99 -7.34 4.81
N VAL A 107 -15.02 -6.00 4.81
CA VAL A 107 -15.44 -5.18 3.67
C VAL A 107 -14.59 -5.45 2.42
N LEU A 108 -13.34 -5.90 2.58
CA LEU A 108 -12.48 -6.26 1.46
C LEU A 108 -12.74 -7.70 0.96
N SER A 109 -13.15 -8.61 1.84
CA SER A 109 -13.43 -10.03 1.53
C SER A 109 -14.70 -10.20 0.69
N VAL A 110 -15.72 -9.36 0.93
CA VAL A 110 -17.00 -9.39 0.20
C VAL A 110 -16.86 -8.86 -1.24
N HIS A 111 -15.73 -8.23 -1.60
CA HIS A 111 -15.52 -7.73 -2.96
C HIS A 111 -15.27 -8.89 -3.92
N GLN A 112 -16.16 -9.09 -4.88
CA GLN A 112 -16.05 -10.13 -5.90
C GLN A 112 -14.84 -9.89 -6.81
N LYS A 113 -14.25 -10.99 -7.32
CA LYS A 113 -13.20 -10.92 -8.34
C LYS A 113 -13.76 -10.17 -9.56
N PRO A 114 -13.10 -9.13 -10.08
CA PRO A 114 -13.52 -8.54 -11.34
C PRO A 114 -13.48 -9.61 -12.44
N GLU A 115 -14.62 -9.84 -13.08
CA GLU A 115 -14.92 -10.97 -14.00
C GLU A 115 -13.93 -11.07 -15.19
N HIS A 116 -13.25 -9.98 -15.53
CA HIS A 116 -12.30 -9.90 -16.64
C HIS A 116 -10.83 -10.11 -16.25
N SER A 117 -10.54 -10.72 -15.11
CA SER A 117 -9.18 -10.97 -14.64
C SER A 117 -8.48 -12.15 -15.36
N ARG A 118 -8.24 -12.04 -16.67
CA ARG A 118 -6.92 -12.43 -17.20
C ARG A 118 -5.96 -11.39 -16.63
N ARG A 119 -4.89 -11.82 -15.94
CA ARG A 119 -3.93 -10.94 -15.27
C ARG A 119 -3.78 -9.61 -16.04
N SER A 120 -4.09 -8.49 -15.40
CA SER A 120 -3.77 -7.15 -15.88
C SER A 120 -4.76 -6.47 -16.85
N VAL A 121 -5.92 -6.00 -16.35
CA VAL A 121 -6.59 -4.83 -16.94
C VAL A 121 -6.67 -3.68 -15.93
N ALA A 122 -7.10 -3.95 -14.68
CA ALA A 122 -7.09 -2.93 -13.61
C ALA A 122 -5.66 -2.49 -13.22
N PHE A 123 -4.70 -3.42 -13.16
CA PHE A 123 -3.29 -3.09 -12.92
C PHE A 123 -2.67 -2.34 -14.11
N GLN A 124 -3.03 -2.75 -15.34
CA GLN A 124 -2.61 -2.13 -16.61
C GLN A 124 -3.27 -0.78 -16.89
N SER A 125 -4.41 -0.46 -16.26
CA SER A 125 -5.06 0.84 -16.35
C SER A 125 -4.55 1.81 -15.29
N ILE A 126 -4.08 1.30 -14.14
CA ILE A 126 -3.49 2.11 -13.05
C ILE A 126 -2.03 2.46 -13.36
N ILE A 127 -1.28 1.54 -13.99
CA ILE A 127 0.09 1.79 -14.46
C ILE A 127 0.07 1.86 -15.99
N PRO A 128 0.23 3.04 -16.60
CA PRO A 128 0.16 3.18 -18.04
C PRO A 128 1.28 2.38 -18.70
N ARG A 129 0.89 1.53 -19.66
CA ARG A 129 1.80 0.86 -20.60
C ARG A 129 2.38 1.91 -21.54
N ASN A 130 3.51 2.52 -21.20
CA ASN A 130 4.47 3.06 -22.17
C ASN A 130 5.73 3.57 -21.46
N VAL A 131 6.73 2.70 -21.37
CA VAL A 131 8.13 3.12 -21.35
C VAL A 131 8.83 2.22 -22.37
N PRO A 132 9.46 2.75 -23.44
CA PRO A 132 10.28 1.92 -24.32
C PRO A 132 11.41 1.32 -23.49
N GLU A 133 11.68 0.03 -23.64
CA GLU A 133 12.91 -0.57 -23.12
C GLU A 133 14.09 0.27 -23.65
N ALA A 134 14.78 0.94 -22.73
CA ALA A 134 16.03 1.60 -23.06
C ALA A 134 17.01 0.50 -23.45
N ARG A 135 17.45 0.57 -24.71
CA ARG A 135 18.52 -0.26 -25.26
C ARG A 135 19.83 -0.03 -24.54
#